data_AF-A0A8S3JG14-F1
#
_entry.id   AF-A0A8S3JG14-F1
#
_cell.length_a   1.000
_cell.length_b   1.000
_cell.length_c   1.000
_cell.angle_alpha   90.00
_cell.angle_beta   90.00
_cell.angle_gamma   90.00
#
_symmetry.space_group_name_H-M   'P 1'
#
loop_
_entity.id
_entity.type
_entity.pdbx_description
1 polymer ?
#
loop_
_entity_poly.entity_id
_entity_poly.type
_entity_poly.pdbx_seq_one_letter_code
_entity_poly.pdbx_strand_id
1 'polypeptide(L)'
;MLIDTINHQENDPATLQSSDINGNVSSSITDLSSLTGSWPIEKNDLQWVKTKNGKDCLIMGGCSYIYMSESQKKNILNLRCQRRDVNCRAVIHLHLDTRLFINTNHVNHNHPPDKFLMKQKLLNHKIENLITSEPTSVLKVIERVYAEANLTDEEQLNIRLPKAAVNSFYKKRSRRYPAHPKT
;
A
#
# COMPACT_ATOMS: atom_id res chain seq x y z
N MET A 1 69.42 37.82 -20.41
CA MET A 1 69.22 36.46 -19.88
C MET A 1 67.92 35.95 -20.46
N LEU A 2 68.03 34.97 -21.35
CA LEU A 2 66.97 34.25 -22.05
C LEU A 2 66.51 33.09 -21.19
N ILE A 3 65.20 32.89 -21.00
CA ILE A 3 64.63 31.62 -20.54
C ILE A 3 63.25 31.41 -21.20
N ASP A 4 63.25 30.54 -22.21
CA ASP A 4 62.39 29.36 -22.50
C ASP A 4 60.86 29.48 -22.36
N THR A 5 60.08 29.49 -23.45
CA THR A 5 59.64 28.35 -24.31
C THR A 5 58.72 27.35 -23.59
N ILE A 6 57.40 27.48 -23.80
CA ILE A 6 56.39 26.46 -23.45
C ILE A 6 55.64 26.04 -24.72
N ASN A 7 55.56 24.72 -24.87
CA ASN A 7 55.07 23.94 -25.99
C ASN A 7 53.60 24.20 -26.38
N HIS A 8 53.37 24.34 -27.68
CA HIS A 8 52.08 24.07 -28.32
C HIS A 8 52.07 22.63 -28.85
N GLN A 9 51.05 21.87 -28.50
CA GLN A 9 50.72 20.60 -29.14
C GLN A 9 49.27 20.66 -29.63
N GLU A 10 49.15 20.48 -30.94
CA GLU A 10 47.92 20.34 -31.70
C GLU A 10 47.18 19.06 -31.30
N ASN A 11 45.85 19.11 -31.33
CA ASN A 11 44.98 17.97 -31.62
C ASN A 11 43.62 18.50 -32.10
N ASP A 12 43.38 18.42 -33.40
CA ASP A 12 42.04 18.38 -33.99
C ASP A 12 41.31 17.10 -33.55
N PRO A 13 39.97 17.07 -33.62
CA PRO A 13 39.39 16.38 -34.78
C PRO A 13 38.06 16.94 -35.32
N ALA A 14 38.01 16.97 -36.65
CA ALA A 14 36.94 16.47 -37.53
C ALA A 14 35.48 16.97 -37.39
N THR A 15 35.10 17.70 -38.44
CA THR A 15 33.77 17.92 -39.03
C THR A 15 32.98 16.63 -39.31
N LEU A 16 31.69 16.59 -38.98
CA LEU A 16 30.62 15.84 -39.69
C LEU A 16 29.25 16.51 -39.39
N GLN A 17 28.72 17.30 -40.32
CA GLN A 17 27.58 16.99 -41.21
C GLN A 17 26.24 16.67 -40.51
N SER A 18 25.36 17.68 -40.60
CA SER A 18 23.92 17.63 -40.51
C SER A 18 23.32 16.78 -41.64
N SER A 19 22.38 15.90 -41.29
CA SER A 19 21.36 15.39 -42.22
C SER A 19 20.07 15.10 -41.46
N ASP A 20 18.98 15.56 -42.07
CA ASP A 20 17.61 15.47 -41.62
C ASP A 20 17.14 14.02 -41.52
N ILE A 21 16.48 13.67 -40.41
CA ILE A 21 15.57 12.53 -40.36
C ILE A 21 14.25 13.00 -39.74
N ASN A 22 13.30 13.31 -40.63
CA ASN A 22 11.88 13.26 -40.35
C ASN A 22 11.53 11.80 -39.97
N GLY A 23 11.35 11.57 -38.68
CA GLY A 23 10.88 10.30 -38.14
C GLY A 23 9.80 10.57 -37.10
N ASN A 24 8.56 10.42 -37.51
CA ASN A 24 7.39 10.33 -36.66
C ASN A 24 7.57 9.14 -35.69
N VAL A 25 8.22 9.37 -34.54
CA VAL A 25 8.33 8.36 -33.48
C VAL A 25 7.19 8.62 -32.50
N SER A 26 6.07 7.99 -32.81
CA SER A 26 5.07 7.63 -31.81
C SER A 26 5.74 6.64 -30.87
N SER A 27 6.36 7.15 -29.81
CA SER A 27 7.05 6.35 -28.79
C SER A 27 6.00 5.60 -27.97
N SER A 28 5.63 4.44 -28.49
CA SER A 28 4.88 3.41 -27.78
C SER A 28 5.58 3.09 -26.47
N ILE A 29 4.83 3.27 -25.37
CA ILE A 29 5.20 2.87 -24.02
C ILE A 29 5.09 1.34 -23.96
N THR A 30 6.13 0.65 -24.41
CA THR A 30 6.35 -0.79 -24.31
C THR A 30 7.87 -0.93 -24.20
N ASP A 31 8.51 -1.35 -23.13
CA ASP A 31 8.19 -2.38 -22.15
C ASP A 31 9.04 -2.08 -20.91
N LEU A 32 8.41 -1.72 -19.79
CA LEU A 32 9.07 -1.65 -18.48
C LEU A 32 8.71 -2.88 -17.63
N SER A 33 8.31 -3.97 -18.29
CA SER A 33 7.80 -5.19 -17.65
C SER A 33 8.87 -6.29 -17.52
N SER A 34 10.01 -6.15 -18.20
CA SER A 34 10.94 -7.27 -18.44
C SER A 34 12.16 -7.34 -17.49
N LEU A 35 12.30 -6.44 -16.51
CA LEU A 35 13.47 -6.40 -15.60
C LEU A 35 13.17 -6.62 -14.12
N THR A 36 11.90 -6.79 -13.73
CA THR A 36 11.56 -7.08 -12.33
C THR A 36 11.35 -8.58 -12.16
N GLY A 37 12.27 -9.23 -11.45
CA GLY A 37 12.15 -10.62 -11.02
C GLY A 37 10.76 -10.91 -10.46
N SER A 38 10.00 -11.65 -11.28
CA SER A 38 8.72 -12.31 -11.08
C SER A 38 8.10 -12.16 -9.69
N TRP A 39 7.25 -11.14 -9.55
CA TRP A 39 5.98 -11.29 -8.86
C TRP A 39 4.90 -10.82 -9.81
N PRO A 40 3.92 -11.66 -10.20
CA PRO A 40 2.71 -11.19 -10.85
C PRO A 40 1.83 -10.57 -9.75
N ILE A 41 2.29 -9.48 -9.13
CA ILE A 41 1.40 -8.64 -8.35
C ILE A 41 0.65 -7.86 -9.42
N GLU A 42 -0.51 -8.39 -9.82
CA GLU A 42 -1.43 -7.61 -10.64
C GLU A 42 -1.68 -6.30 -9.88
N LYS A 43 -1.61 -5.19 -10.61
CA LYS A 43 -1.83 -3.83 -10.11
C LYS A 43 -3.12 -3.67 -9.28
N ASN A 44 -4.04 -4.63 -9.40
CA ASN A 44 -5.33 -4.71 -8.73
C ASN A 44 -5.28 -5.21 -7.27
N ASP A 45 -4.16 -5.76 -6.79
CA ASP A 45 -4.05 -6.29 -5.42
C ASP A 45 -3.62 -5.24 -4.37
N LEU A 46 -3.57 -3.96 -4.77
CA LEU A 46 -3.18 -2.84 -3.91
C LEU A 46 -4.41 -2.28 -3.19
N GLN A 47 -4.51 -2.55 -1.89
CA GLN A 47 -5.63 -2.07 -1.08
C GLN A 47 -5.16 -1.17 0.07
N TRP A 48 -5.63 0.07 0.09
CA TRP A 48 -5.34 1.01 1.16
C TRP A 48 -6.35 0.87 2.29
N VAL A 49 -5.83 0.81 3.52
CA VAL A 49 -6.62 0.82 4.74
C VAL A 49 -6.05 1.82 5.74
N LYS A 50 -6.89 2.29 6.66
CA LYS A 50 -6.42 3.06 7.81
C LYS A 50 -6.07 2.10 8.95
N THR A 51 -4.93 2.34 9.59
CA THR A 51 -4.61 1.71 10.87
C THR A 51 -5.53 2.24 11.97
N LYS A 52 -5.55 1.58 13.14
CA LYS A 52 -6.29 2.04 14.33
C LYS A 52 -5.93 3.46 14.77
N ASN A 53 -4.73 3.93 14.40
CA ASN A 53 -4.25 5.27 14.72
C ASN A 53 -4.49 6.27 13.57
N GLY A 54 -5.31 5.91 12.58
CA GLY A 54 -5.63 6.75 11.41
C GLY A 54 -4.54 6.86 10.35
N LYS A 55 -3.38 6.20 10.53
CA LYS A 55 -2.29 6.22 9.53
C LYS A 55 -2.59 5.31 8.35
N ASP A 56 -2.12 5.68 7.17
CA ASP A 56 -2.22 4.86 5.98
C ASP A 56 -1.43 3.56 6.09
N CYS A 57 -2.03 2.50 5.58
CA CYS A 57 -1.47 1.16 5.50
C CYS A 57 -1.86 0.56 4.16
N LEU A 58 -0.87 0.07 3.40
CA LEU A 58 -1.10 -0.65 2.16
C LEU A 58 -1.12 -2.14 2.46
N ILE A 59 -2.13 -2.84 1.95
CA ILE A 59 -2.19 -4.29 1.91
C ILE A 59 -1.87 -4.73 0.48
N MET A 60 -0.89 -5.62 0.34
CA MET A 60 -0.42 -6.14 -0.94
C MET A 60 0.15 -7.54 -0.73
N GLY A 61 -0.26 -8.51 -1.54
CA GLY A 61 0.30 -9.88 -1.52
C GLY A 61 0.16 -10.62 -0.18
N GLY A 62 -0.87 -10.31 0.63
CA GLY A 62 -1.03 -10.88 1.97
C GLY A 62 -0.07 -10.29 3.03
N CYS A 63 0.66 -9.23 2.69
CA CYS A 63 1.47 -8.44 3.61
C CYS A 63 0.83 -7.06 3.83
N SER A 64 1.22 -6.40 4.93
CA SER A 64 0.85 -5.00 5.18
C SER A 64 2.09 -4.13 5.29
N TYR A 65 2.00 -2.92 4.73
CA TYR A 65 3.06 -1.93 4.69
C TYR A 65 2.56 -0.61 5.26
N ILE A 66 3.39 0.04 6.06
CA ILE A 66 3.09 1.32 6.71
C ILE A 66 4.07 2.39 6.25
N TYR A 67 3.64 3.65 6.34
CA TYR A 67 4.48 4.80 6.05
C TYR A 67 5.85 4.73 6.76
N MET A 68 6.91 4.91 5.98
CA MET A 68 8.28 5.05 6.48
C MET A 68 8.80 6.47 6.24
N SER A 69 8.78 6.92 4.99
CA SER A 69 9.24 8.25 4.60
C SER A 69 8.73 8.61 3.20
N GLU A 70 8.87 9.87 2.80
CA GLU A 70 8.63 10.32 1.43
C GLU A 70 9.76 11.24 0.96
N SER A 71 9.92 11.35 -0.35
CA SER A 71 10.86 12.25 -1.00
C SER A 71 10.15 13.01 -2.10
N GLN A 72 9.84 14.29 -1.83
CA GLN A 72 9.21 15.19 -2.80
C GLN A 72 10.08 15.38 -4.05
N LYS A 73 11.40 15.57 -3.86
CA LYS A 73 12.38 15.73 -4.97
C LYS A 73 12.39 14.53 -5.93
N LYS A 74 12.21 13.31 -5.40
CA LYS A 74 12.23 12.08 -6.20
C LYS A 74 10.82 11.60 -6.58
N ASN A 75 9.77 12.25 -6.07
CA ASN A 75 8.38 11.82 -6.18
C ASN A 75 8.15 10.37 -5.70
N ILE A 76 8.76 9.99 -4.56
CA ILE A 76 8.71 8.63 -4.02
C ILE A 76 8.08 8.61 -2.62
N LEU A 77 7.15 7.68 -2.42
CA LEU A 77 6.65 7.23 -1.13
C LEU A 77 7.31 5.90 -0.75
N ASN A 78 7.96 5.87 0.41
CA ASN A 78 8.54 4.65 0.97
C ASN A 78 7.60 4.06 2.03
N LEU A 79 7.21 2.81 1.82
CA LEU A 79 6.45 2.04 2.81
C LEU A 79 7.25 0.83 3.23
N ARG A 80 7.22 0.49 4.52
CA ARG A 80 7.92 -0.68 5.07
C ARG A 80 6.93 -1.71 5.59
N CYS A 81 7.32 -2.98 5.61
CA CYS A 81 6.50 -4.02 6.20
C CYS A 81 6.13 -3.70 7.66
N GLN A 82 4.87 -4.00 8.03
CA GLN A 82 4.36 -3.77 9.37
C GLN A 82 4.93 -4.77 10.41
N ARG A 83 5.37 -5.97 10.00
CA ARG A 83 5.89 -7.03 10.88
C ARG A 83 7.30 -6.72 11.40
N ARG A 84 7.42 -5.68 12.23
CA ARG A 84 8.67 -5.32 12.93
C ARG A 84 9.00 -6.26 14.07
N ASP A 85 7.98 -6.95 14.60
CA ASP A 85 8.12 -7.98 15.64
C ASP A 85 9.04 -9.13 15.22
N VAL A 86 9.12 -9.43 13.92
CA VAL A 86 10.00 -10.44 13.35
C VAL A 86 11.22 -9.82 12.64
N ASN A 87 11.52 -8.54 12.86
CA ASN A 87 12.62 -7.82 12.21
C ASN A 87 12.57 -7.84 10.66
N CYS A 88 11.37 -7.82 10.08
CA CYS A 88 11.21 -7.74 8.63
C CYS A 88 11.75 -6.41 8.08
N ARG A 89 12.57 -6.48 7.02
CA ARG A 89 13.20 -5.32 6.38
C ARG A 89 12.60 -4.97 5.01
N ALA A 90 11.53 -5.64 4.59
CA ALA A 90 10.92 -5.40 3.30
C ALA A 90 10.37 -3.98 3.20
N VAL A 91 10.72 -3.31 2.09
CA VAL A 91 10.32 -1.94 1.76
C VAL A 91 9.78 -1.93 0.33
N ILE A 92 8.73 -1.17 0.10
CA ILE A 92 8.16 -0.90 -1.21
C ILE A 92 8.23 0.60 -1.50
N HIS A 93 8.41 0.91 -2.78
CA HIS A 93 8.49 2.26 -3.30
C HIS A 93 7.31 2.48 -4.23
N LEU A 94 6.50 3.48 -3.91
CA LEU A 94 5.41 3.95 -4.75
C LEU A 94 5.70 5.36 -5.24
N HIS A 95 5.11 5.75 -6.35
CA HIS A 95 5.06 7.14 -6.77
C HIS A 95 4.24 7.94 -5.76
N LEU A 96 4.71 9.12 -5.35
CA LEU A 96 4.08 9.87 -4.27
C LEU A 96 2.67 10.34 -4.67
N ASP A 97 2.54 10.88 -5.89
CA ASP A 97 1.27 11.40 -6.39
C ASP A 97 0.31 10.30 -6.86
N THR A 98 0.76 9.46 -7.80
CA THR A 98 -0.11 8.47 -8.46
C THR A 98 -0.30 7.19 -7.64
N ARG A 99 0.49 7.00 -6.57
CA ARG A 99 0.55 5.76 -5.77
C ARG A 99 0.87 4.50 -6.57
N LEU A 100 1.37 4.67 -7.80
CA LEU A 100 1.78 3.55 -8.65
C LEU A 100 3.03 2.88 -8.11
N PHE A 101 3.09 1.56 -8.22
CA PHE A 101 4.26 0.79 -7.81
C PHE A 101 5.48 1.15 -8.66
N ILE A 102 6.61 1.40 -8.00
CA ILE A 102 7.90 1.69 -8.65
C ILE A 102 8.82 0.48 -8.51
N ASN A 103 9.13 0.09 -7.27
CA ASN A 103 10.08 -0.99 -6.97
C ASN A 103 9.92 -1.50 -5.53
N THR A 104 10.66 -2.54 -5.17
CA THR A 104 10.85 -3.06 -3.82
C THR A 104 12.32 -3.05 -3.43
N ASN A 105 12.60 -2.90 -2.14
CA ASN A 105 13.90 -3.11 -1.52
C ASN A 105 13.75 -4.20 -0.45
N HIS A 106 14.69 -5.14 -0.40
CA HIS A 106 14.62 -6.31 0.50
C HIS A 106 13.32 -7.11 0.33
N VAL A 107 13.04 -7.54 -0.91
CA VAL A 107 11.80 -8.21 -1.33
C VAL A 107 11.44 -9.43 -0.47
N ASN A 108 12.46 -10.11 0.07
CA ASN A 108 12.27 -11.30 0.87
C ASN A 108 11.80 -10.93 2.27
N HIS A 109 10.48 -11.01 2.47
CA HIS A 109 9.91 -11.11 3.80
C HIS A 109 10.52 -12.32 4.51
N ASN A 110 10.97 -12.12 5.75
CA ASN A 110 11.43 -13.19 6.63
C ASN A 110 10.29 -13.82 7.44
N HIS A 111 9.06 -13.64 6.97
CA HIS A 111 7.86 -14.22 7.52
C HIS A 111 6.91 -14.57 6.38
N PRO A 112 6.05 -15.58 6.55
CA PRO A 112 5.04 -15.89 5.54
C PRO A 112 4.01 -14.76 5.44
N PRO A 113 3.36 -14.58 4.27
CA PRO A 113 2.17 -13.75 4.15
C PRO A 113 1.04 -14.27 5.04
N ASP A 114 0.28 -13.37 5.64
CA ASP A 114 -0.88 -13.69 6.47
C ASP A 114 -2.14 -13.21 5.77
N LYS A 115 -2.55 -13.97 4.75
CA LYS A 115 -3.69 -13.63 3.88
C LYS A 115 -4.98 -13.49 4.69
N PHE A 116 -5.17 -14.35 5.67
CA PHE A 116 -6.33 -14.33 6.55
C PHE A 116 -6.41 -13.03 7.35
N LEU A 117 -5.33 -12.66 8.04
CA LEU A 117 -5.28 -11.42 8.81
C LEU A 117 -5.45 -10.18 7.91
N MET A 118 -4.87 -10.20 6.70
CA MET A 118 -5.04 -9.09 5.75
C MET A 118 -6.47 -8.98 5.26
N LYS A 119 -7.12 -10.09 4.88
CA LYS A 119 -8.53 -10.13 4.52
C LYS A 119 -9.41 -9.60 5.64
N GLN A 120 -9.15 -10.01 6.88
CA GLN A 120 -9.86 -9.48 8.05
C GLN A 120 -9.67 -7.97 8.23
N LYS A 121 -8.45 -7.43 8.05
CA LYS A 121 -8.20 -5.98 8.10
C LYS A 121 -9.01 -5.24 7.03
N LEU A 122 -9.09 -5.77 5.82
CA LEU A 122 -9.86 -5.19 4.72
C LEU A 122 -11.36 -5.13 5.03
N LEU A 123 -11.91 -6.24 5.53
CA LEU A 123 -13.32 -6.29 5.93
C LEU A 123 -13.65 -5.31 7.05
N ASN A 124 -12.80 -5.26 8.08
CA ASN A 124 -12.97 -4.29 9.17
C ASN A 124 -12.95 -2.86 8.66
N HIS A 125 -12.01 -2.53 7.76
CA HIS A 125 -11.95 -1.19 7.17
C HIS A 125 -13.20 -0.86 6.34
N LYS A 126 -13.68 -1.80 5.51
CA LYS A 126 -14.92 -1.63 4.73
C LYS A 126 -16.13 -1.39 5.64
N ILE A 127 -16.24 -2.15 6.73
CA ILE A 127 -17.32 -2.01 7.71
C ILE A 127 -17.26 -0.65 8.40
N GLU A 128 -16.08 -0.24 8.87
CA GLU A 128 -15.89 1.07 9.53
C GLU A 128 -16.27 2.24 8.61
N ASN A 129 -15.87 2.17 7.34
CA ASN A 129 -16.21 3.17 6.34
C ASN A 129 -17.74 3.22 6.12
N LEU A 130 -18.39 2.07 5.94
CA LEU A 130 -19.84 2.00 5.69
C LEU A 130 -20.69 2.43 6.88
N ILE A 131 -20.28 2.08 8.11
CA ILE A 131 -20.95 2.55 9.33
C ILE A 131 -20.88 4.07 9.44
N THR A 132 -19.77 4.66 8.99
CA THR A 132 -19.57 6.11 9.03
C THR A 132 -20.38 6.82 7.94
N SER A 133 -20.53 6.22 6.76
CA SER A 133 -21.21 6.83 5.62
C SER A 133 -22.73 6.61 5.57
N GLU A 134 -23.23 5.52 6.14
CA GLU A 134 -24.65 5.14 6.03
C GLU A 134 -25.36 5.18 7.39
N PRO A 135 -26.58 5.74 7.49
CA PRO A 135 -27.40 5.69 8.70
C PRO A 135 -28.10 4.34 8.89
N THR A 136 -27.37 3.24 8.67
CA THR A 136 -27.87 1.87 8.75
C THR A 136 -27.46 1.22 10.08
N SER A 137 -28.25 0.26 10.58
CA SER A 137 -27.84 -0.55 11.73
C SER A 137 -26.49 -1.23 11.48
N VAL A 138 -25.56 -1.09 12.42
CA VAL A 138 -24.23 -1.72 12.40
C VAL A 138 -24.28 -3.21 12.03
N LEU A 139 -25.25 -3.95 12.58
CA LEU A 139 -25.39 -5.40 12.30
C LEU A 139 -25.73 -5.68 10.83
N LYS A 140 -26.61 -4.89 10.22
CA LYS A 140 -26.96 -5.05 8.80
C LYS A 140 -25.79 -4.75 7.88
N VAL A 141 -24.98 -3.74 8.24
CA VAL A 141 -23.74 -3.43 7.50
C VAL A 141 -22.77 -4.60 7.57
N ILE A 142 -22.59 -5.20 8.75
CA ILE A 142 -21.72 -6.36 8.95
C ILE A 142 -22.22 -7.55 8.11
N GLU A 143 -23.49 -7.94 8.26
CA GLU A 143 -24.08 -9.06 7.51
C GLU A 143 -23.89 -8.88 5.99
N ARG A 144 -24.17 -7.69 5.47
CA ARG A 144 -23.98 -7.37 4.05
C ARG A 144 -22.52 -7.50 3.62
N VAL A 145 -21.58 -6.91 4.36
CA VAL A 145 -20.15 -6.97 4.00
C VAL A 145 -19.62 -8.40 4.01
N TYR A 146 -20.03 -9.22 4.99
CA TYR A 146 -19.60 -10.61 5.07
C TYR A 146 -20.23 -11.46 3.95
N ALA A 147 -21.49 -11.22 3.60
CA ALA A 147 -22.15 -11.89 2.48
C ALA A 147 -21.47 -11.57 1.14
N GLU A 148 -21.08 -10.31 0.90
CA GLU A 148 -20.37 -9.90 -0.31
C GLU A 148 -18.92 -10.43 -0.39
N ALA A 149 -18.32 -10.77 0.75
CA ALA A 149 -16.92 -11.15 0.83
C ALA A 149 -16.63 -12.59 0.36
N ASN A 150 -17.67 -13.37 0.03
CA ASN A 150 -17.56 -14.77 -0.42
C ASN A 150 -16.58 -15.59 0.43
N LEU A 151 -16.76 -15.52 1.76
CA LEU A 151 -15.91 -16.20 2.72
C LEU A 151 -16.12 -17.71 2.67
N THR A 152 -15.02 -18.46 2.65
CA THR A 152 -15.06 -19.92 2.83
C THR A 152 -15.53 -20.27 4.24
N ASP A 153 -16.05 -21.49 4.45
CA ASP A 153 -16.54 -21.94 5.75
C ASP A 153 -15.47 -21.82 6.85
N GLU A 154 -14.22 -22.16 6.53
CA GLU A 154 -13.08 -22.01 7.45
C GLU A 154 -12.80 -20.54 7.79
N GLU A 155 -12.90 -19.64 6.81
CA GLU A 155 -12.71 -18.21 7.07
C GLU A 155 -13.86 -17.65 7.92
N GLN A 156 -15.09 -18.06 7.68
CA GLN A 156 -16.25 -17.63 8.47
C GLN A 156 -16.10 -18.03 9.95
N LEU A 157 -15.57 -19.22 10.23
CA LEU A 157 -15.33 -19.69 11.59
C LEU A 157 -14.24 -18.88 12.32
N ASN A 158 -13.22 -18.41 11.59
CA ASN A 158 -12.06 -17.77 12.17
C ASN A 158 -12.15 -16.24 12.21
N ILE A 159 -13.00 -15.62 11.38
CA ILE A 159 -13.09 -14.16 11.31
C ILE A 159 -13.80 -13.63 12.56
N ARG A 160 -13.06 -12.86 13.35
CA ARG A 160 -13.59 -12.12 14.50
C ARG A 160 -14.40 -10.92 14.02
N LEU A 161 -15.59 -10.76 14.59
CA LEU A 161 -16.42 -9.58 14.39
C LEU A 161 -15.70 -8.29 14.85
N PRO A 162 -15.94 -7.15 14.16
CA PRO A 162 -15.35 -5.87 14.56
C PRO A 162 -15.78 -5.48 15.98
N LYS A 163 -14.86 -4.87 16.75
CA LYS A 163 -15.14 -4.41 18.12
C LYS A 163 -16.30 -3.39 18.18
N ALA A 164 -16.50 -2.61 17.13
CA ALA A 164 -17.61 -1.66 17.03
C ALA A 164 -18.98 -2.35 17.17
N ALA A 165 -19.12 -3.57 16.64
CA ALA A 165 -20.32 -4.40 16.77
C ALA A 165 -20.58 -4.77 18.23
N VAL A 166 -19.51 -5.17 18.94
CA VAL A 166 -19.55 -5.64 20.33
C VAL A 166 -20.07 -4.54 21.26
N ASN A 167 -19.57 -3.30 21.13
CA ASN A 167 -19.98 -2.19 21.99
C ASN A 167 -21.45 -1.77 21.77
N SER A 168 -21.98 -1.89 20.53
CA SER A 168 -23.40 -1.62 20.25
C SER A 168 -24.33 -2.61 20.96
N PHE A 169 -23.89 -3.86 21.14
CA PHE A 169 -24.64 -4.93 21.80
C PHE A 169 -24.76 -4.68 23.31
N TYR A 170 -23.70 -4.22 23.97
CA TYR A 170 -23.71 -3.96 25.42
C TYR A 170 -24.51 -2.71 25.81
N LYS A 171 -24.50 -1.64 25.00
CA LYS A 171 -25.29 -0.44 25.28
C LYS A 171 -26.82 -0.69 25.30
N LYS A 172 -27.33 -1.67 24.54
CA LYS A 172 -28.76 -2.02 24.56
C LYS A 172 -29.20 -2.80 25.81
N ARG A 173 -28.29 -3.49 26.52
CA ARG A 173 -28.63 -4.24 27.74
C ARG A 173 -28.61 -3.41 29.02
N SER A 174 -27.86 -2.30 29.05
CA SER A 174 -27.73 -1.43 30.24
C SER A 174 -28.96 -0.59 30.59
N ARG A 175 -29.99 -0.51 29.72
CA ARG A 175 -31.18 0.34 29.95
C ARG A 175 -32.37 -0.36 30.63
N ARG A 176 -32.20 -1.57 31.18
CA ARG A 176 -33.31 -2.36 31.78
C ARG A 176 -33.19 -2.63 33.28
N TYR A 177 -32.48 -1.78 34.04
CA TYR A 177 -32.63 -1.81 35.50
C TYR A 177 -33.33 -0.52 35.95
N PRO A 178 -34.63 -0.58 36.29
CA PRO A 178 -35.29 0.54 36.95
C PRO A 178 -34.58 0.80 38.27
N ALA A 179 -34.30 2.07 38.56
CA ALA A 179 -33.72 2.48 39.83
C ALA A 179 -34.66 2.05 40.96
N HIS A 180 -34.14 1.27 41.92
CA HIS A 180 -34.88 0.96 43.14
C HIS A 180 -35.17 2.27 43.89
N PRO A 181 -36.42 2.51 44.32
CA PRO A 181 -36.75 3.68 45.14
C PRO A 181 -35.99 3.59 46.47
N LYS A 182 -35.31 4.69 46.83
CA LYS A 182 -34.72 4.83 48.16
C LYS A 182 -35.84 5.08 49.16
N THR A 183 -35.94 4.20 50.15
CA THR A 183 -36.78 4.35 51.35
C THR A 183 -36.19 5.37 52.31
#